data_AF-A0A960YV55-F1
#
_entry.id   AF-A0A960YV55-F1
#
_cell.length_a   1.000
_cell.length_b   1.000
_cell.length_c   1.000
_cell.angle_alpha   90.00
_cell.angle_beta   90.00
_cell.angle_gamma   90.00
#
_symmetry.space_group_name_H-M   'P 1'
#
loop_
_entity.id
_entity.type
_entity.pdbx_description
1 polymer ?
#
loop_
_entity_poly.entity_id
_entity_poly.type
_entity_poly.pdbx_seq_one_letter_code
_entity_poly.pdbx_strand_id
1 'polypeptide(L)'
;GNKGGGVNALVTRIHVQYTNETFPEDLMFTETSDRSNFQGRYILRHPWKGSPNECSEAREYFKNYNRMEETRAKNLANLTGWDINKIRSKINLKELKEDNTPWWKKVWK
;
A
#
# COMPACT_ATOMS: atom_id res chain seq x y z
N GLY A 1 -4.82 40.87 14.80
CA GLY A 1 -4.58 39.93 13.69
C GLY A 1 -4.44 38.54 14.24
N ASN A 2 -5.40 37.67 13.93
CA ASN A 2 -5.53 36.34 14.53
C ASN A 2 -4.44 35.42 13.96
N LYS A 3 -3.47 34.98 14.78
CA LYS A 3 -2.47 33.97 14.38
C LYS A 3 -3.11 32.60 14.58
N GLY A 4 -3.40 31.89 13.48
CA GLY A 4 -3.84 30.50 13.53
C GLY A 4 -2.79 29.64 14.24
N GLY A 5 -3.06 29.28 15.48
CA GLY A 5 -2.23 28.37 16.27
C GLY A 5 -2.32 26.97 15.66
N GLY A 6 -1.23 26.51 15.04
CA GLY A 6 -1.09 25.13 14.63
C GLY A 6 -1.20 24.21 15.84
N VAL A 7 -2.02 23.17 15.75
CA VAL A 7 -2.20 22.18 16.81
C VAL A 7 -0.90 21.40 16.97
N ASN A 8 -0.26 21.47 18.14
CA ASN A 8 0.93 20.69 18.50
C ASN A 8 0.51 19.24 18.81
N ALA A 9 0.22 18.44 17.79
CA ALA A 9 0.07 17.00 17.94
C ALA A 9 1.38 16.32 17.50
N LEU A 10 2.14 15.79 18.46
CA LEU A 10 3.39 15.06 18.26
C LEU A 10 3.10 13.56 18.36
N VAL A 11 3.46 12.76 17.34
CA VAL A 11 3.29 11.29 17.36
C VAL A 11 4.65 10.62 17.17
N THR A 12 5.22 10.09 18.26
CA THR A 12 6.52 9.42 18.26
C THR A 12 6.34 7.92 18.01
N ARG A 13 6.06 7.56 16.75
CA ARG A 13 6.05 6.21 16.16
C ARG A 13 5.51 5.07 17.05
N ILE A 14 4.32 4.58 16.71
CA ILE A 14 3.74 3.36 17.27
C ILE A 14 3.66 2.29 16.17
N HIS A 15 4.25 1.12 16.44
CA HIS A 15 4.07 -0.09 15.63
C HIS A 15 3.00 -0.94 16.29
N VAL A 16 1.76 -0.84 15.82
CA VAL A 16 0.65 -1.68 16.29
C VAL A 16 0.12 -2.47 15.10
N GLN A 17 0.09 -3.80 15.23
CA GLN A 17 -0.84 -4.64 14.49
C GLN A 17 -2.02 -4.88 15.40
N TYR A 18 -3.18 -4.33 15.06
CA TYR A 18 -4.42 -4.59 15.79
C TYR A 18 -5.32 -5.45 14.91
N THR A 19 -5.94 -6.45 15.52
CA THR A 19 -7.14 -7.09 14.98
C THR A 19 -8.24 -6.94 16.01
N ASN A 20 -9.50 -6.86 15.57
CA ASN A 20 -10.64 -6.75 16.48
C ASN A 20 -10.70 -7.92 17.49
N GLU A 21 -10.08 -9.05 17.14
CA GLU A 21 -9.99 -10.26 17.96
C GLU A 21 -8.92 -10.19 19.07
N THR A 22 -7.87 -9.36 18.90
CA THR A 22 -6.69 -9.35 19.80
C THR A 22 -6.57 -8.07 20.64
N PHE A 23 -7.26 -6.99 20.26
CA PHE A 23 -7.29 -5.72 20.99
C PHE A 23 -8.73 -5.20 21.15
N PRO A 24 -9.48 -5.67 22.16
CA PRO A 24 -10.86 -5.22 22.41
C PRO A 24 -10.96 -3.85 23.08
N GLU A 25 -9.86 -3.25 23.54
CA GLU A 25 -9.80 -1.92 24.18
C GLU A 25 -8.99 -0.92 23.35
N ASP A 26 -9.34 0.37 23.47
CA ASP A 26 -8.72 1.48 22.74
C ASP A 26 -7.24 1.69 23.13
N LEU A 27 -6.43 2.14 22.17
CA LEU A 27 -5.03 2.49 22.41
C LEU A 27 -4.92 3.69 23.35
N MET A 28 -4.40 3.47 24.55
CA MET A 28 -4.04 4.53 25.51
C MET A 28 -2.62 5.05 25.20
N PHE A 29 -2.48 6.35 24.94
CA PHE A 29 -1.19 6.98 24.68
C PHE A 29 -0.67 7.69 25.94
N THR A 30 0.64 7.59 26.19
CA THR A 30 1.33 8.33 27.26
C THR A 30 2.14 9.47 26.67
N GLU A 31 1.98 10.67 27.21
CA GLU A 31 2.80 11.83 26.85
C GLU A 31 4.23 11.63 27.37
N THR A 32 5.22 11.78 26.49
CA THR A 32 6.64 11.72 26.88
C THR A 32 7.14 13.14 27.18
N SER A 33 8.19 13.26 28.00
CA SER A 33 8.87 14.54 28.24
C SER A 33 9.75 14.99 27.07
N ASP A 34 9.92 14.14 26.05
CA ASP A 34 10.73 14.42 24.86
C ASP A 34 9.97 15.36 23.91
N ARG A 35 10.54 16.55 23.72
CA ARG A 35 10.02 17.60 22.83
C ARG A 35 10.94 17.85 21.63
N SER A 36 11.82 16.90 21.32
CA SER A 36 12.71 17.02 20.18
C SER A 36 11.91 17.09 18.87
N ASN A 37 12.38 17.93 17.94
CA ASN A 37 11.79 18.00 16.61
C ASN A 37 12.13 16.72 15.85
N PHE A 38 11.12 16.01 15.37
CA PHE A 38 11.30 14.94 14.41
C PHE A 38 10.86 15.42 13.01
N GLN A 39 11.53 14.92 11.98
CA GLN A 39 11.11 15.14 10.59
C GLN A 39 10.47 13.85 10.05
N GLY A 40 9.17 13.89 9.79
CA GLY A 40 8.48 12.84 9.05
C GLY A 40 8.69 13.02 7.55
N ARG A 41 9.10 11.96 6.84
CA ARG A 41 9.15 11.96 5.38
C ARG A 41 8.04 11.07 4.83
N TYR A 42 7.14 11.67 4.06
CA TYR A 42 6.18 10.92 3.25
C TYR A 42 6.76 10.74 1.84
N ILE A 43 6.86 9.50 1.37
CA ILE A 43 7.41 9.18 0.04
C ILE A 43 6.30 8.57 -0.82
N LEU A 44 5.81 9.36 -1.78
CA LEU A 44 4.97 8.85 -2.87
C LEU A 44 5.85 8.37 -4.02
N ARG A 45 5.58 7.16 -4.50
CA ARG A 45 6.20 6.63 -5.72
C ARG A 45 5.16 6.60 -6.82
N HIS A 46 5.47 7.22 -7.95
CA HIS A 46 4.66 7.11 -9.15
C HIS A 46 5.19 6.00 -10.04
N PRO A 47 4.32 5.09 -10.53
CA PRO A 47 4.71 4.10 -11.52
C PRO A 47 5.19 4.79 -12.79
N TRP A 48 6.16 4.17 -13.45
CA TRP A 48 6.58 4.60 -14.78
C TRP A 48 5.44 4.38 -15.79
N LYS A 49 5.24 5.35 -16.70
CA LYS A 49 4.09 5.40 -17.62
C LYS A 49 4.43 5.08 -19.08
N GLY A 50 5.63 4.54 -19.34
CA GLY A 50 6.01 4.15 -20.70
C GLY A 50 5.30 2.89 -21.18
N SER A 51 5.68 2.42 -22.36
CA SER A 51 5.07 1.26 -23.00
C SER A 51 5.72 -0.05 -22.53
N PRO A 52 4.92 -1.10 -22.23
CA PRO A 52 5.46 -2.43 -21.96
C PRO A 52 6.31 -2.99 -23.10
N ASN A 53 6.16 -2.49 -24.33
CA ASN A 53 6.88 -2.99 -25.50
C ASN A 53 8.21 -2.27 -25.77
N GLU A 54 8.64 -1.34 -24.93
CA GLU A 54 9.89 -0.60 -25.13
C GLU A 54 11.13 -1.49 -25.01
N CYS A 55 11.11 -2.46 -24.10
CA CYS A 55 12.17 -3.45 -23.93
C CYS A 55 11.69 -4.71 -23.18
N SER A 56 12.56 -5.70 -23.02
CA SER A 56 12.31 -6.90 -22.19
C SER A 56 11.98 -6.54 -20.74
N GLU A 57 12.74 -5.60 -20.18
CA GLU A 57 12.72 -5.17 -18.79
C GLU A 57 11.43 -4.40 -18.49
N ALA A 58 10.89 -3.65 -19.45
CA ALA A 58 9.61 -2.97 -19.34
C ALA A 58 8.47 -3.97 -19.11
N ARG A 59 8.45 -5.10 -19.83
CA ARG A 59 7.44 -6.15 -19.63
C ARG A 59 7.53 -6.75 -18.23
N GLU A 60 8.74 -7.04 -17.78
CA GLU A 60 8.97 -7.58 -16.43
C GLU A 60 8.56 -6.59 -15.35
N TYR A 61 8.91 -5.31 -15.51
CA TYR A 61 8.50 -4.22 -14.62
C TYR A 61 6.98 -4.18 -14.45
N PHE A 62 6.21 -4.13 -15.54
CA PHE A 62 4.75 -4.05 -15.46
C PHE A 62 4.11 -5.34 -14.91
N LYS A 63 4.68 -6.51 -15.19
CA LYS A 63 4.23 -7.78 -14.60
C LYS A 63 4.39 -7.76 -13.08
N ASN A 64 5.57 -7.36 -12.59
CA ASN A 64 5.84 -7.26 -11.16
C ASN A 64 5.00 -6.16 -10.50
N TYR A 65 4.85 -5.01 -11.17
CA TYR A 65 4.02 -3.91 -10.71
C TYR A 65 2.57 -4.34 -10.49
N ASN A 66 1.94 -5.00 -11.47
CA ASN A 66 0.56 -5.47 -11.32
C ASN A 66 0.40 -6.47 -10.16
N ARG A 67 1.38 -7.37 -9.96
CA ARG A 67 1.37 -8.29 -8.81
C ARG A 67 1.44 -7.54 -7.48
N MET A 68 2.28 -6.50 -7.39
CA MET A 68 2.38 -5.66 -6.21
C MET A 68 1.10 -4.86 -5.96
N GLU A 69 0.49 -4.28 -7.00
CA GLU A 69 -0.76 -3.54 -6.90
C GLU A 69 -1.92 -4.43 -6.40
N GLU A 70 -2.00 -5.68 -6.86
CA GLU A 70 -2.99 -6.64 -6.36
C GLU A 70 -2.79 -6.92 -4.85
N THR A 71 -1.54 -7.12 -4.41
CA THR A 71 -1.24 -7.25 -2.97
C THR A 71 -1.61 -5.99 -2.20
N ARG A 72 -1.35 -4.80 -2.74
CA ARG A 72 -1.74 -3.53 -2.11
C ARG A 72 -3.26 -3.39 -2.02
N ALA A 73 -3.99 -3.80 -3.05
CA ALA A 73 -5.45 -3.79 -3.05
C ALA A 73 -6.03 -4.71 -1.97
N LYS A 74 -5.50 -5.94 -1.87
CA LYS A 74 -5.86 -6.89 -0.80
C LYS A 74 -5.55 -6.33 0.59
N ASN A 75 -4.37 -5.75 0.78
CA ASN A 75 -3.99 -5.15 2.06
C ASN A 75 -4.91 -3.98 2.41
N LEU A 76 -5.23 -3.11 1.46
CA LEU A 76 -6.14 -2.00 1.68
C LEU A 76 -7.54 -2.50 2.07
N ALA A 77 -8.07 -3.51 1.37
CA ALA A 77 -9.35 -4.13 1.69
C ALA A 77 -9.34 -4.72 3.12
N ASN A 78 -8.29 -5.47 3.47
CA ASN A 78 -8.15 -6.09 4.80
C ASN A 78 -8.07 -5.05 5.92
N LEU A 79 -7.35 -3.94 5.71
CA LEU A 79 -7.16 -2.90 6.73
C LEU A 79 -8.37 -1.98 6.90
N THR A 80 -9.19 -1.81 5.86
CA THR A 80 -10.28 -0.82 5.85
C THR A 80 -11.68 -1.43 5.80
N GLY A 81 -11.79 -2.74 5.54
CA GLY A 81 -13.07 -3.41 5.27
C GLY A 81 -13.70 -3.00 3.93
N TRP A 82 -13.00 -2.26 3.07
CA TRP A 82 -13.54 -1.82 1.78
C TRP A 82 -13.67 -2.99 0.80
N ASP A 83 -14.69 -2.92 -0.07
CA ASP A 83 -14.89 -3.88 -1.15
C ASP A 83 -13.68 -3.90 -2.10
N ILE A 84 -13.03 -5.06 -2.19
CA ILE A 84 -11.84 -5.28 -3.01
C ILE A 84 -12.09 -5.00 -4.50
N ASN A 85 -13.28 -5.26 -5.02
CA ASN A 85 -13.62 -5.01 -6.42
C ASN A 85 -13.76 -3.52 -6.70
N LYS A 86 -14.25 -2.74 -5.73
CA LYS A 86 -14.24 -1.26 -5.80
C LYS A 86 -12.83 -0.70 -5.75
N ILE A 87 -11.91 -1.31 -5.00
CA ILE A 87 -10.50 -0.90 -4.98
C ILE A 87 -9.85 -1.21 -6.33
N ARG A 88 -9.96 -2.45 -6.82
CA ARG A 88 -9.37 -2.91 -8.10
C ARG A 88 -9.81 -2.05 -9.28
N SER A 89 -11.10 -1.71 -9.35
CA SER A 89 -11.63 -0.81 -10.38
C SER A 89 -11.06 0.60 -10.29
N LYS A 90 -10.93 1.17 -9.09
CA LYS A 90 -10.32 2.50 -8.89
C LYS A 90 -8.87 2.57 -9.34
N ILE A 91 -8.08 1.54 -9.06
CA ILE A 91 -6.66 1.49 -9.46
C ILE A 91 -6.46 0.96 -10.88
N ASN A 92 -7.56 0.68 -11.61
CA ASN A 92 -7.55 0.15 -12.98
C ASN A 92 -6.67 -1.10 -13.13
N LEU A 93 -6.66 -1.94 -12.09
CA LEU A 93 -6.03 -3.25 -12.18
C LEU A 93 -6.86 -4.10 -13.15
N LYS A 94 -6.34 -4.33 -14.35
CA LYS A 94 -6.83 -5.43 -15.17
C LYS A 94 -6.61 -6.71 -14.37
N GLU A 95 -7.65 -7.54 -14.21
CA GLU A 95 -7.51 -8.83 -13.55
C GLU A 95 -6.28 -9.53 -14.12
N LEU A 96 -5.31 -9.77 -13.24
CA LEU A 96 -4.24 -10.70 -13.54
C LEU A 96 -4.92 -12.05 -13.67
N LYS A 97 -5.29 -12.43 -14.89
CA LYS A 97 -5.65 -13.82 -15.18
C LYS A 97 -4.45 -14.64 -14.75
N GLU A 98 -4.61 -15.41 -13.68
CA GLU A 98 -3.61 -16.39 -13.30
C GLU A 98 -3.35 -17.24 -14.54
N ASP A 99 -2.08 -17.30 -14.93
CA ASP A 99 -1.65 -18.13 -16.03
C ASP A 99 -1.76 -19.59 -15.58
N ASN A 100 -2.97 -20.12 -15.68
CA ASN A 100 -3.34 -21.51 -15.42
C ASN A 100 -2.74 -22.46 -16.48
N THR A 101 -1.84 -21.98 -17.34
CA THR A 101 -1.10 -22.84 -18.27
C THR A 101 -0.21 -23.77 -17.45
N PRO A 102 -0.45 -25.09 -17.52
CA PRO A 102 0.39 -26.07 -16.84
C PRO A 102 1.86 -25.89 -17.26
N TRP A 103 2.77 -25.99 -16.29
CA TRP A 103 4.19 -25.71 -16.50
C TRP A 103 4.80 -26.50 -17.68
N TRP A 104 4.33 -27.73 -17.93
CA TRP A 104 4.80 -28.58 -19.02
C TRP A 104 4.48 -28.06 -20.43
N LYS A 105 3.42 -27.25 -20.59
CA LYS A 105 3.11 -26.57 -21.88
C LYS A 105 4.07 -25.43 -22.20
N LYS A 106 4.87 -24.97 -21.23
CA LYS A 106 5.83 -23.86 -21.41
C LYS A 106 7.20 -24.34 -21.90
N VAL A 107 7.47 -25.63 -21.79
CA VAL A 107 8.77 -26.25 -22.13
C VAL A 107 8.88 -26.57 -23.62
N TRP A 108 7.77 -26.86 -24.29
CA TRP A 108 7.75 -27.39 -25.66
C TRP A 108 7.23 -26.37 -26.69
N LYS A 109 7.79 -25.15 -26.67
CA LYS A 109 7.43 -24.10 -27.62
C LYS A 109 8.63 -23.66 -28.46
#